data_AF-A0A3N0AGH4-F1
#
_entry.id   AF-A0A3N0AGH4-F1
#
_cell.length_a   1.000
_cell.length_b   1.000
_cell.length_c   1.000
_cell.angle_alpha   90.00
_cell.angle_beta   90.00
_cell.angle_gamma   90.00
#
_symmetry.space_group_name_H-M   'P 1'
#
loop_
_entity.id
_entity.type
_entity.pdbx_description
1 polymer ?
#
loop_
_entity_poly.entity_id
_entity_poly.type
_entity_poly.pdbx_seq_one_letter_code
_entity_poly.pdbx_strand_id
1 'polypeptide(L)'
;MKHAQFPDFCQRCGEPVEVYYAEADPHVAVCPACGWSWSPEDEPPAAPVDDARRYDHGGIECIDAMRAALTPDEFRGYCKGCVLKYVWREGYKGGDADLAKAADYLRYATEGGEA
;
A
#
# COMPACT_ATOMS: atom_id res chain seq x y z
N MET A 1 2.51 7.87 12.81
CA MET A 1 1.06 7.98 13.06
C MET A 1 0.45 8.65 11.84
N LYS A 2 -0.50 8.00 11.15
CA LYS A 2 -1.25 8.68 10.08
C LYS A 2 -2.13 9.73 10.78
N HIS A 3 -2.08 10.99 10.36
CA HIS A 3 -3.08 11.96 10.81
C HIS A 3 -4.41 11.51 10.21
N ALA A 4 -5.28 10.90 11.03
CA ALA A 4 -6.65 10.63 10.63
C ALA A 4 -7.32 11.99 10.34
N GLN A 5 -7.92 12.14 9.17
CA GLN A 5 -8.63 13.35 8.81
C GLN A 5 -10.04 13.27 9.39
N PHE A 6 -10.36 14.13 10.35
CA PHE A 6 -11.71 14.22 10.89
C PHE A 6 -12.68 14.69 9.80
N PRO A 7 -13.91 14.16 9.75
CA PRO A 7 -14.93 14.70 8.86
C PRO A 7 -15.23 16.15 9.25
N ASP A 8 -15.36 17.06 8.28
CA ASP A 8 -15.73 18.46 8.56
C ASP A 8 -17.23 18.63 8.85
N PHE A 9 -18.06 17.67 8.42
CA PHE A 9 -19.52 17.70 8.53
C PHE A 9 -20.09 16.37 9.02
N CYS A 10 -21.21 16.45 9.74
CA CYS A 10 -21.93 15.29 10.24
C CYS A 10 -22.51 14.48 9.09
N GLN A 11 -22.16 13.19 9.00
CA GLN A 11 -22.67 12.29 7.97
C GLN A 11 -24.17 11.97 8.10
N ARG A 12 -24.79 12.32 9.23
CA ARG A 12 -26.22 12.10 9.48
C ARG A 12 -27.10 13.30 9.13
N CYS A 13 -26.65 14.51 9.46
CA CYS A 13 -27.49 15.71 9.33
C CYS A 13 -26.83 16.87 8.56
N GLY A 14 -25.56 16.76 8.19
CA GLY A 14 -24.84 17.77 7.40
C GLY A 14 -24.35 18.99 8.21
N GLU A 15 -24.68 19.09 9.49
CA GLU A 15 -24.17 20.16 10.36
C GLU A 15 -22.67 20.01 10.63
N PRO A 16 -21.93 21.12 10.85
CA PRO A 16 -20.53 21.06 11.25
C PRO A 16 -20.32 20.23 12.52
N VAL A 17 -19.24 19.48 12.57
CA VAL A 17 -18.85 18.72 13.76
C VAL A 17 -17.78 19.44 14.55
N GLU A 18 -17.80 19.26 15.86
CA GLU A 18 -16.76 19.77 16.76
C GLU A 18 -15.82 18.62 17.13
N VAL A 19 -14.51 18.88 17.06
CA VAL A 19 -13.49 17.91 17.45
C VAL A 19 -13.07 18.21 18.88
N TYR A 20 -13.29 17.24 19.77
CA TYR A 20 -12.90 17.35 21.17
C TYR A 20 -11.57 16.63 21.39
N TYR A 21 -10.59 17.36 21.91
CA TYR A 21 -9.26 16.85 22.29
C TYR A 21 -9.24 16.68 23.80
N ALA A 22 -9.59 15.50 24.32
CA ALA A 22 -9.43 15.20 25.75
C ALA A 22 -8.08 14.54 26.00
N GLU A 23 -7.42 14.88 27.11
CA GLU A 23 -6.10 14.37 27.49
C GLU A 23 -6.07 12.83 27.70
N ALA A 24 -7.24 12.17 27.76
CA ALA A 24 -7.39 10.77 28.14
C ALA A 24 -8.17 9.88 27.14
N ASP A 25 -8.70 10.39 26.02
CA ASP A 25 -9.44 9.59 25.01
C ASP A 25 -9.30 10.19 23.60
N PRO A 26 -9.26 9.37 22.53
CA PRO A 26 -8.80 9.78 21.22
C PRO A 26 -9.82 10.72 20.57
N HIS A 27 -9.28 11.71 19.86
CA HIS A 27 -9.99 12.63 18.98
C HIS A 27 -11.37 12.14 18.46
N VAL A 28 -12.45 12.53 19.13
CA VAL A 28 -13.81 12.23 18.68
C VAL A 28 -14.38 13.47 18.01
N ALA A 29 -14.94 13.31 16.81
CA ALA A 29 -15.75 14.33 16.16
C ALA A 29 -17.21 14.14 16.60
N VAL A 30 -17.82 15.15 17.21
CA VAL A 30 -19.21 15.10 17.72
C VAL A 30 -20.05 16.17 17.01
N CYS A 31 -21.22 15.77 16.54
CA CYS A 31 -22.22 16.68 15.99
C CYS A 31 -23.10 17.23 17.12
N PRO A 32 -23.06 18.55 17.42
CA PRO A 32 -23.86 19.13 18.50
C PRO A 32 -25.37 19.12 18.20
N ALA A 33 -25.77 19.06 16.92
CA ALA A 33 -27.16 19.12 16.50
C ALA A 33 -27.92 17.80 16.72
N CYS A 34 -27.26 16.65 16.54
CA CYS A 34 -27.93 15.35 16.57
C CYS A 34 -27.24 14.29 17.45
N GLY A 35 -26.12 14.62 18.09
CA GLY A 35 -25.37 13.71 18.96
C GLY A 35 -24.65 12.58 18.23
N TRP A 36 -24.51 12.67 16.89
CA TRP A 36 -23.68 11.73 16.14
C TRP A 36 -22.21 11.90 16.52
N SER A 37 -21.48 10.80 16.70
CA SER A 37 -20.06 10.78 17.01
C SER A 37 -19.29 9.90 16.03
N TRP A 38 -18.03 10.25 15.78
CA TRP A 38 -17.09 9.46 14.99
C TRP A 38 -15.71 9.46 15.64
N SER A 39 -15.12 8.27 15.76
CA SER A 39 -13.74 8.02 16.17
C SER A 39 -12.92 7.49 14.98
N PRO A 40 -11.61 7.76 14.91
CA PRO A 40 -10.72 7.09 13.94
C PRO A 40 -10.76 5.56 14.00
N GLU A 41 -11.16 4.99 15.13
CA GLU A 41 -11.35 3.54 15.30
C GLU A 41 -12.60 3.02 14.59
N ASP A 42 -13.56 3.89 14.29
CA ASP A 42 -14.76 3.57 13.52
C ASP A 42 -14.49 3.54 12.01
N GLU A 43 -13.29 3.95 11.55
CA GLU A 43 -12.93 3.90 10.14
C GLU A 43 -12.82 2.43 9.70
N PRO A 44 -13.66 1.97 8.76
CA PRO A 44 -13.59 0.60 8.29
C PRO A 44 -12.18 0.34 7.74
N PRO A 45 -11.61 -0.86 7.96
CA PRO A 45 -10.30 -1.17 7.41
C PRO A 45 -10.33 -0.91 5.91
N ALA A 46 -9.34 -0.18 5.41
CA ALA A 46 -9.21 0.08 3.99
C ALA A 46 -9.38 -1.25 3.25
N ALA A 47 -10.27 -1.26 2.25
CA ALA A 47 -10.51 -2.46 1.46
C ALA A 47 -9.17 -3.02 0.97
N PRO A 48 -9.01 -4.36 0.91
CA PRO A 48 -7.81 -4.96 0.35
C PRO A 48 -7.57 -4.37 -1.03
N VAL A 49 -6.43 -3.71 -1.18
CA VAL A 49 -6.01 -3.13 -2.46
C VAL A 49 -5.73 -4.27 -3.41
N ASP A 50 -6.50 -4.35 -4.50
CA ASP A 50 -6.22 -5.27 -5.60
C ASP A 50 -4.96 -4.80 -6.33
N ASP A 51 -3.83 -5.37 -5.95
CA ASP A 51 -2.49 -5.01 -6.45
C ASP A 51 -2.31 -5.36 -7.94
N ALA A 52 -3.20 -6.14 -8.56
CA ALA A 52 -3.03 -6.67 -9.93
C ALA A 52 -3.05 -5.59 -11.02
N ARG A 53 -3.70 -4.44 -10.77
CA ARG A 53 -3.86 -3.36 -11.78
C ARG A 53 -2.93 -2.17 -11.60
N ARG A 54 -2.01 -2.21 -10.63
CA ARG A 54 -1.20 -1.04 -10.27
C ARG A 54 -0.02 -0.76 -11.22
N TYR A 55 0.33 -1.73 -12.07
CA TYR A 55 1.49 -1.65 -12.97
C TYR A 55 1.19 -2.00 -14.43
N ASP A 56 -0.07 -2.32 -14.72
CA ASP A 56 -0.67 -2.35 -16.05
C ASP A 56 -1.01 -0.90 -16.44
N HIS A 57 -0.17 -0.31 -17.28
CA HIS A 57 -0.52 0.89 -18.02
C HIS A 57 -0.39 0.61 -19.51
N GLY A 58 -1.53 0.30 -20.15
CA GLY A 58 -1.57 0.01 -21.58
C GLY A 58 -1.26 -1.43 -21.95
N GLY A 59 -1.46 -2.39 -21.02
CA GLY A 59 -1.29 -3.82 -21.28
C GLY A 59 0.16 -4.31 -21.36
N ILE A 60 1.13 -3.48 -20.97
CA ILE A 60 2.53 -3.86 -20.83
C ILE A 60 2.86 -3.88 -19.34
N GLU A 61 3.37 -5.01 -18.86
CA GLU A 61 3.86 -5.13 -17.49
C GLU A 61 5.15 -4.31 -17.31
N CYS A 62 5.27 -3.61 -16.19
CA CYS A 62 6.43 -2.78 -15.89
C CYS A 62 7.76 -3.56 -15.96
N ILE A 63 7.77 -4.85 -15.58
CA ILE A 63 8.97 -5.69 -15.66
C ILE A 63 9.44 -5.91 -17.10
N ASP A 64 8.52 -6.00 -18.06
CA ASP A 64 8.85 -6.18 -19.48
C ASP A 64 9.38 -4.88 -20.08
N ALA A 65 8.80 -3.74 -19.69
CA ALA A 65 9.34 -2.43 -20.06
C ALA A 65 10.79 -2.25 -19.52
N MET A 66 11.04 -2.67 -18.28
CA MET A 66 12.39 -2.64 -17.69
C MET A 66 13.36 -3.58 -18.41
N ARG A 67 12.92 -4.77 -18.81
CA ARG A 67 13.72 -5.71 -19.59
C ARG A 67 14.09 -5.16 -20.96
N ALA A 68 13.17 -4.45 -21.62
CA ALA A 68 13.41 -3.83 -22.91
C ALA A 68 14.34 -2.60 -22.84
N ALA A 69 14.31 -1.85 -21.72
CA ALA A 69 15.06 -0.62 -21.55
C ALA A 69 16.52 -0.83 -21.10
N LEU A 70 16.82 -1.94 -20.42
CA LEU A 70 18.12 -2.22 -19.82
C LEU A 70 18.93 -3.21 -20.66
N THR A 71 20.26 -3.13 -20.57
CA THR A 71 21.11 -4.22 -21.08
C THR A 71 20.88 -5.51 -20.28
N PRO A 72 21.21 -6.69 -20.84
CA PRO A 72 21.05 -7.97 -20.12
C PRO A 72 21.72 -8.00 -18.75
N ASP A 73 22.93 -7.43 -18.64
CA ASP A 73 23.67 -7.36 -17.38
C ASP A 73 23.03 -6.40 -16.36
N GLU A 74 22.52 -5.25 -16.83
CA GLU A 74 21.80 -4.30 -15.98
C GLU A 74 20.47 -4.88 -15.48
N PHE A 75 19.70 -5.53 -16.35
CA PHE A 75 18.46 -6.19 -15.96
C PHE A 75 18.71 -7.32 -14.95
N ARG A 76 19.77 -8.12 -15.18
CA ARG A 76 20.20 -9.15 -14.23
C ARG A 76 20.62 -8.54 -12.89
N GLY A 77 21.35 -7.42 -12.90
CA GLY A 77 21.72 -6.66 -11.71
C GLY A 77 20.50 -6.14 -10.93
N TYR A 78 19.54 -5.56 -11.65
CA TYR A 78 18.26 -5.10 -11.09
C TYR A 78 17.48 -6.23 -10.41
N CYS A 79 17.37 -7.39 -11.06
CA CYS A 79 16.70 -8.55 -10.49
C CYS A 79 17.40 -9.05 -9.22
N LYS A 80 18.75 -9.16 -9.23
CA LYS A 80 19.53 -9.53 -8.03
C LYS A 80 19.32 -8.55 -6.87
N GLY A 81 19.25 -7.25 -7.14
CA GLY A 81 18.92 -6.24 -6.15
C GLY A 81 17.51 -6.44 -5.57
N CYS A 82 16.53 -6.78 -6.41
CA CYS A 82 15.17 -7.08 -5.95
C CYS A 82 15.12 -8.33 -5.07
N VAL A 83 15.81 -9.42 -5.43
CA VAL A 83 15.93 -10.62 -4.59
C VAL A 83 16.44 -10.25 -3.20
N LEU A 84 17.56 -9.51 -3.13
CA LEU A 84 18.15 -9.08 -1.86
C LEU A 84 17.17 -8.23 -1.03
N LYS A 85 16.50 -7.26 -1.67
CA LYS A 85 15.51 -6.39 -1.03
C LYS A 85 14.38 -7.19 -0.39
N TYR A 86 13.83 -8.19 -1.08
CA TYR A 86 12.70 -8.95 -0.56
C TYR A 86 13.13 -9.98 0.50
N VAL A 87 14.26 -10.66 0.31
CA VAL A 87 14.82 -11.55 1.34
C VAL A 87 15.12 -10.79 2.63
N TRP A 88 15.68 -9.57 2.54
CA TRP A 88 15.93 -8.73 3.71
C TRP A 88 14.64 -8.38 4.46
N ARG A 89 13.56 -8.12 3.72
CA ARG A 89 12.31 -7.55 4.23
C ARG A 89 11.34 -8.59 4.78
N GLU A 90 11.53 -9.85 4.42
CA GLU A 90 10.74 -11.01 4.82
C GLU A 90 10.42 -11.01 6.31
N GLY A 91 11.45 -10.99 7.17
CA GLY A 91 11.29 -11.18 8.62
C GLY A 91 10.57 -10.05 9.39
N TYR A 92 10.27 -8.91 8.78
CA TYR A 92 9.60 -7.79 9.48
C TYR A 92 8.48 -7.12 8.71
N LYS A 93 8.15 -7.55 7.48
CA LYS A 93 7.05 -6.96 6.72
C LYS A 93 6.25 -7.97 5.91
N GLY A 94 6.89 -8.65 4.96
CA GLY A 94 6.16 -9.40 3.94
C GLY A 94 6.08 -10.90 4.18
N GLY A 95 6.91 -11.47 5.08
CA GLY A 95 7.03 -12.91 5.29
C GLY A 95 7.14 -13.68 3.98
N ASP A 96 6.42 -14.79 3.88
CA ASP A 96 6.40 -15.68 2.71
C ASP A 96 6.05 -14.97 1.39
N ALA A 97 5.24 -13.89 1.42
CA ALA A 97 4.92 -13.14 0.21
C ALA A 97 6.14 -12.39 -0.37
N ASP A 98 7.08 -11.96 0.48
CA ASP A 98 8.35 -11.41 0.02
C ASP A 98 9.28 -12.51 -0.51
N LEU A 99 9.27 -13.72 0.08
CA LEU A 99 10.00 -14.86 -0.48
C LEU A 99 9.48 -15.26 -1.86
N ALA A 100 8.16 -15.27 -2.06
CA ALA A 100 7.56 -15.50 -3.37
C ALA A 100 8.04 -14.47 -4.40
N LYS A 101 8.03 -13.17 -4.05
CA LYS A 101 8.58 -12.10 -4.91
C LYS A 101 10.07 -12.31 -5.19
N ALA A 102 10.85 -12.69 -4.20
CA ALA A 102 12.27 -12.99 -4.39
C ALA A 102 12.46 -14.15 -5.39
N ALA A 103 11.64 -15.20 -5.31
CA ALA A 103 11.68 -16.31 -6.25
C ALA A 103 11.34 -15.85 -7.69
N ASP A 104 10.35 -14.98 -7.87
CA ASP A 104 9.99 -14.44 -9.18
C ASP A 104 11.17 -13.67 -9.82
N TYR A 105 11.80 -12.77 -9.07
CA TYR A 105 12.97 -12.02 -9.56
C TYR A 105 14.19 -12.91 -9.78
N LEU A 106 14.34 -13.98 -9.01
CA LEU A 106 15.39 -14.96 -9.27
C LEU A 106 15.15 -15.68 -10.61
N ARG A 107 13.90 -16.09 -10.89
CA ARG A 107 13.53 -16.66 -12.19
C ARG A 107 13.83 -15.71 -13.33
N TYR A 108 13.42 -14.44 -13.23
CA TYR A 108 13.74 -13.43 -14.25
C TYR A 108 15.24 -13.22 -14.48
N ALA A 109 16.09 -13.45 -13.48
CA ALA A 109 17.54 -13.29 -13.59
C ALA A 109 18.25 -14.52 -14.19
N THR A 110 17.60 -15.69 -14.15
CA THR A 110 18.17 -16.98 -14.60
C THR A 110 17.58 -17.47 -15.91
N GLU A 111 16.29 -17.22 -16.12
CA GLU A 111 15.57 -17.48 -17.37
C GLU A 111 15.86 -16.31 -18.32
N GLY A 112 17.08 -16.29 -18.82
CA GLY A 112 17.50 -15.32 -19.83
C GLY A 112 16.78 -15.54 -21.16
N GLY A 113 15.69 -14.82 -21.37
CA GLY A 113 15.30 -14.34 -22.70
C GLY A 113 14.57 -15.30 -23.65
N GLU A 114 13.50 -15.96 -23.22
CA GLU A 114 12.47 -16.48 -24.13
C GLU A 114 11.17 -16.79 -23.35
N ALA A 115 10.10 -16.09 -23.71
CA ALA A 115 8.70 -16.48 -23.52
C ALA A 115 8.02 -16.35 -24.89
#